data_AF-A0A067PS96-F1
#
_entry.id   AF-A0A067PS96-F1
#
_cell.length_a   1.000
_cell.length_b   1.000
_cell.length_c   1.000
_cell.angle_alpha   90.00
_cell.angle_beta   90.00
_cell.angle_gamma   90.00
#
_symmetry.space_group_name_H-M   'P 1'
#
loop_
_entity.id
_entity.type
_entity.pdbx_description
1 polymer ?
#
loop_
_entity_poly.entity_id
_entity_poly.type
_entity_poly.pdbx_seq_one_letter_code
_entity_poly.pdbx_strand_id
1 'polypeptide(L)'
;MDNGPESVTPAVSVLSQLCLDRYPIVKASHPGEGRRRWKLRVADEFWASSPDAKTQVAQGAQRIISETVAGSDFSKDRDPYDDLSTDAQGLGILLRTDYSDEGAWTDFCAKLDEAQRQLLSDFGAENSEEAGANERSPQTDGDVEMLEEEEEEDDDDDEASPVFAIINPPSPASREILTSISNLTALRLLNDVDIRAAPVRPQGTKPMKPPNRLVDHSGWQEIYTGKTVWIYDKKSNTDQCVRLVSQKADMYGTATADSWRARVSHICELQVNLASGAMAIDFGGLDRWDYTERVRNLEEALQPIR
;
A
#
# COMPACT_ATOMS: atom_id res chain seq x y z
N MET A 1 -18.02 27.69 20.81
CA MET A 1 -17.24 27.99 19.60
C MET A 1 -16.49 26.71 19.30
N ASP A 2 -17.04 25.99 18.34
CA ASP A 2 -16.62 24.66 17.93
C ASP A 2 -15.45 24.84 16.96
N ASN A 3 -14.22 24.61 17.43
CA ASN A 3 -13.05 24.61 16.57
C ASN A 3 -13.03 23.25 15.87
N GLY A 4 -13.72 23.18 14.73
CA GLY A 4 -13.61 22.04 13.82
C GLY A 4 -12.14 21.79 13.46
N PRO A 5 -11.75 20.54 13.19
CA PRO A 5 -10.38 20.22 12.83
C PRO A 5 -10.00 21.00 11.56
N GLU A 6 -9.01 21.90 11.67
CA GLU A 6 -8.40 22.54 10.51
C GLU A 6 -7.97 21.44 9.54
N SER A 7 -8.59 21.40 8.36
CA SER A 7 -8.20 20.50 7.29
C SER A 7 -6.79 20.89 6.86
N VAL A 8 -5.78 20.20 7.38
CA VAL A 8 -4.39 20.37 6.95
C VAL A 8 -4.34 19.93 5.50
N THR A 9 -4.33 20.89 4.59
CA THR A 9 -4.09 20.64 3.16
C THR A 9 -2.79 19.84 3.05
N PRO A 10 -2.80 18.64 2.44
CA PRO A 10 -1.60 17.81 2.41
C PRO A 10 -0.48 18.57 1.70
N ALA A 11 0.69 18.64 2.34
CA ALA A 11 1.86 19.29 1.77
C ALA A 11 2.22 18.60 0.44
N VAL A 12 2.49 19.41 -0.59
CA VAL A 12 2.93 18.91 -1.90
C VAL A 12 4.28 18.20 -1.75
N SER A 13 4.40 17.00 -2.31
CA SER A 13 5.63 16.22 -2.21
C SER A 13 6.77 16.77 -3.06
N VAL A 14 8.01 16.47 -2.67
CA VAL A 14 9.22 16.89 -3.40
C VAL A 14 9.24 16.33 -4.82
N LEU A 15 8.81 15.09 -5.00
CA LEU A 15 8.74 14.49 -6.33
C LEU A 15 7.68 15.16 -7.19
N SER A 16 6.53 15.53 -6.62
CA SER A 16 5.47 16.23 -7.36
C SER A 16 5.96 17.54 -7.96
N GLN A 17 6.78 18.31 -7.24
CA GLN A 17 7.42 19.52 -7.78
C GLN A 17 8.31 19.22 -8.98
N LEU A 18 9.14 18.17 -8.90
CA LEU A 18 10.00 17.77 -10.02
C LEU A 18 9.18 17.31 -11.23
N CYS A 19 8.10 16.58 -10.98
CA CYS A 19 7.25 16.07 -12.03
C CYS A 19 6.60 17.18 -12.85
N LEU A 20 6.28 18.35 -12.27
CA LEU A 20 5.72 19.48 -13.03
C LEU A 20 6.56 19.86 -14.26
N ASP A 21 7.89 19.85 -14.13
CA ASP A 21 8.80 20.24 -15.21
C ASP A 21 9.35 19.03 -15.99
N ARG A 22 9.66 17.94 -15.29
CA ARG A 22 10.43 16.82 -15.87
C ARG A 22 9.56 15.71 -16.44
N TYR A 23 8.36 15.50 -15.90
CA TYR A 23 7.51 14.39 -16.29
C TYR A 23 7.10 14.44 -17.78
N PRO A 24 6.70 15.58 -18.37
CA PRO A 24 6.34 15.62 -19.80
C PRO A 24 7.52 15.23 -20.71
N ILE A 25 8.75 15.61 -20.33
CA ILE A 25 9.97 15.29 -21.08
C ILE A 25 10.27 13.79 -21.00
N VAL A 26 10.17 13.20 -19.81
CA VAL A 26 10.37 11.77 -19.59
C VAL A 26 9.30 10.95 -20.33
N LYS A 27 8.03 11.33 -20.21
CA LYS A 27 6.90 10.70 -20.92
C LYS A 27 7.11 10.69 -22.44
N ALA A 28 7.50 11.83 -23.01
CA ALA A 28 7.79 11.94 -24.44
C ALA A 28 8.97 11.07 -24.90
N SER A 29 9.96 10.86 -24.02
CA SER A 29 11.15 10.03 -24.30
C SER A 29 10.90 8.53 -24.12
N HIS A 30 9.85 8.15 -23.38
CA HIS A 30 9.51 6.76 -23.04
C HIS A 30 8.02 6.45 -23.27
N PRO A 31 7.46 6.64 -24.48
CA PRO A 31 6.01 6.61 -24.72
C PRO A 31 5.34 5.25 -24.49
N GLY A 32 6.11 4.16 -24.41
CA GLY A 32 5.59 2.81 -24.17
C GLY A 32 5.55 2.38 -22.69
N GLU A 33 5.95 3.26 -21.77
CA GLU A 33 5.91 2.99 -20.33
C GLU A 33 4.63 3.57 -19.68
N GLY A 34 4.44 3.27 -18.40
CA GLY A 34 3.33 3.81 -17.59
C GLY A 34 3.75 4.95 -16.66
N ARG A 35 2.74 5.61 -16.08
CA ARG A 35 2.91 6.69 -15.09
C ARG A 35 3.92 6.37 -13.99
N ARG A 36 3.87 5.18 -13.38
CA ARG A 36 4.77 4.79 -12.28
C ARG A 36 6.23 4.75 -12.73
N ARG A 37 6.49 4.18 -13.91
CA ARG A 37 7.84 4.13 -14.51
C ARG A 37 8.36 5.53 -14.84
N TRP A 38 7.53 6.40 -15.42
CA TRP A 38 7.95 7.79 -15.69
C TRP A 38 8.27 8.55 -14.40
N LYS A 39 7.46 8.41 -13.35
CA LYS A 39 7.76 9.00 -12.03
C LYS A 39 9.05 8.46 -11.42
N LEU A 40 9.30 7.15 -11.53
CA LEU A 40 10.54 6.54 -11.08
C LEU A 40 11.75 7.11 -11.83
N ARG A 41 11.66 7.35 -13.15
CA ARG A 41 12.73 8.00 -13.91
C ARG A 41 12.99 9.44 -13.47
N VAL A 42 11.93 10.21 -13.18
CA VAL A 42 12.07 11.55 -12.58
C VAL A 42 12.72 11.47 -11.19
N ALA A 43 12.38 10.46 -10.38
CA ALA A 43 13.02 10.23 -9.09
C ALA A 43 14.52 9.88 -9.25
N ASP A 44 14.91 9.08 -10.24
CA ASP A 44 16.31 8.79 -10.55
C ASP A 44 17.12 10.07 -10.89
N GLU A 45 16.51 11.04 -11.60
CA GLU A 45 17.14 12.36 -11.83
C GLU A 45 17.38 13.11 -10.50
N PHE A 46 16.42 13.07 -9.57
CA PHE A 46 16.63 13.62 -8.23
C PHE A 46 17.78 12.92 -7.53
N TRP A 47 17.83 11.59 -7.52
CA TRP A 47 18.88 10.85 -6.83
C TRP A 47 20.28 11.16 -7.37
N ALA A 48 20.40 11.35 -8.69
CA ALA A 48 21.63 11.75 -9.37
C ALA A 48 22.03 13.22 -9.15
N SER A 49 21.12 14.08 -8.67
CA SER A 49 21.39 15.50 -8.45
C SER A 49 22.27 15.78 -7.21
N SER A 50 22.91 16.95 -7.19
CA SER A 50 23.75 17.38 -6.06
C SER A 50 22.89 17.67 -4.81
N PRO A 51 23.47 17.62 -3.59
CA PRO A 51 22.74 17.95 -2.36
C PRO A 51 22.10 19.34 -2.37
N ASP A 52 22.76 20.33 -2.99
CA ASP A 52 22.23 21.69 -3.10
C ASP A 52 20.99 21.74 -4.02
N ALA A 53 21.04 21.03 -5.15
CA ALA A 53 19.89 20.92 -6.06
C ALA A 53 18.69 20.26 -5.38
N LYS A 54 18.91 19.18 -4.61
CA LYS A 54 17.86 18.53 -3.81
C LYS A 54 17.20 19.49 -2.83
N THR A 55 18.00 20.32 -2.17
CA THR A 55 17.52 21.33 -1.22
C THR A 55 16.68 22.41 -1.91
N GLN A 56 17.11 22.87 -3.09
CA GLN A 56 16.34 23.85 -3.88
C GLN A 56 14.98 23.31 -4.31
N VAL A 57 14.92 22.05 -4.76
CA VAL A 57 13.65 21.39 -5.12
C VAL A 57 12.73 21.32 -3.91
N ALA A 58 13.25 20.92 -2.75
CA ALA A 58 12.46 20.84 -1.52
C ALA A 58 11.89 22.19 -1.08
N GLN A 59 12.65 23.27 -1.21
CA GLN A 59 12.17 24.63 -0.96
C GLN A 59 11.11 25.08 -1.98
N GLY A 60 11.24 24.63 -3.23
CA GLY A 60 10.24 24.83 -4.28
C GLY A 60 8.92 24.13 -3.96
N ALA A 61 8.97 22.88 -3.46
CA ALA A 61 7.80 22.09 -3.09
C ALA A 61 6.89 22.80 -2.07
N GLN A 62 7.48 23.54 -1.14
CA GLN A 62 6.74 24.32 -0.13
C GLN A 62 5.93 25.50 -0.71
N ARG A 63 6.17 25.89 -1.96
CA ARG A 63 5.53 27.05 -2.61
C ARG A 63 4.40 26.67 -3.56
N ILE A 64 4.17 25.39 -3.78
CA ILE A 64 3.18 24.90 -4.75
C ILE A 64 1.82 24.77 -4.08
N ILE A 65 0.78 25.13 -4.82
CA ILE A 65 -0.61 24.93 -4.42
C ILE A 65 -1.03 23.50 -4.80
N SER A 66 -1.66 22.77 -3.88
CA SER A 66 -2.10 21.38 -4.08
C SER A 66 -2.96 21.18 -5.34
N GLU A 67 -3.80 22.16 -5.68
CA GLU A 67 -4.64 22.14 -6.89
C GLU A 67 -3.84 22.03 -8.19
N THR A 68 -2.65 22.66 -8.26
CA THR A 68 -1.77 22.57 -9.42
C THR A 68 -1.29 21.13 -9.64
N VAL A 69 -1.02 20.42 -8.54
CA VAL A 69 -0.59 19.00 -8.57
C VAL A 69 -1.76 18.12 -8.99
N ALA A 70 -2.92 18.27 -8.37
CA ALA A 70 -4.12 17.49 -8.71
C ALA A 70 -4.55 17.68 -10.18
N GLY A 71 -4.29 18.87 -10.75
CA GLY A 71 -4.56 19.20 -12.15
C GLY A 71 -3.57 18.62 -13.16
N SER A 72 -2.41 18.13 -12.73
CA SER A 72 -1.29 17.74 -13.59
C SER A 72 -1.46 16.39 -14.30
N ASP A 73 -0.73 16.21 -15.40
CA ASP A 73 -0.73 14.96 -16.17
C ASP A 73 -0.25 13.77 -15.33
N PHE A 74 0.78 13.94 -14.50
CA PHE A 74 1.35 12.85 -13.70
C PHE A 74 0.42 12.35 -12.58
N SER A 75 -0.65 13.08 -12.28
CA SER A 75 -1.71 12.66 -11.36
C SER A 75 -2.88 11.97 -12.07
N LYS A 76 -3.03 12.15 -13.39
CA LYS A 76 -4.19 11.69 -14.17
C LYS A 76 -3.87 10.59 -15.17
N ASP A 77 -2.62 10.50 -15.60
CA ASP A 77 -2.17 9.49 -16.55
C ASP A 77 -2.38 8.08 -16.00
N ARG A 78 -2.92 7.20 -16.85
CA ARG A 78 -3.07 5.77 -16.51
C ARG A 78 -1.72 5.07 -16.47
N ASP A 79 -1.63 4.07 -15.61
CA ASP A 79 -0.54 3.10 -15.58
C ASP A 79 -1.05 1.70 -15.96
N PRO A 80 -0.24 0.87 -16.66
CA PRO A 80 -0.64 -0.49 -17.03
C PRO A 80 -1.08 -1.39 -15.88
N TYR A 81 -0.69 -1.07 -14.63
CA TYR A 81 -1.02 -1.84 -13.45
C TYR A 81 -2.09 -1.19 -12.55
N ASP A 82 -2.75 -0.10 -12.98
CA ASP A 82 -3.77 0.59 -12.15
C ASP A 82 -4.93 -0.34 -11.77
N ASP A 83 -5.43 -1.15 -12.70
CA ASP A 83 -6.50 -2.14 -12.46
C ASP A 83 -6.11 -3.17 -11.39
N LEU A 84 -4.81 -3.47 -11.28
CA LEU A 84 -4.27 -4.43 -10.31
C LEU A 84 -3.82 -3.77 -9.00
N SER A 85 -3.91 -2.44 -8.89
CA SER A 85 -3.39 -1.70 -7.74
C SER A 85 -4.36 -0.64 -7.23
N THR A 86 -4.32 0.56 -7.81
CA THR A 86 -5.14 1.70 -7.41
C THR A 86 -6.62 1.36 -7.48
N ASP A 87 -7.05 0.72 -8.56
CA ASP A 87 -8.46 0.43 -8.85
C ASP A 87 -8.88 -0.98 -8.44
N ALA A 88 -7.93 -1.80 -7.94
CA ALA A 88 -8.24 -3.17 -7.51
C ALA A 88 -9.28 -3.16 -6.38
N GLN A 89 -10.02 -4.24 -6.19
CA GLN A 89 -10.94 -4.35 -5.05
C GLN A 89 -10.18 -4.76 -3.78
N GLY A 90 -10.53 -4.16 -2.65
CA GLY A 90 -9.98 -4.48 -1.33
C GLY A 90 -8.90 -3.55 -0.80
N LEU A 91 -8.56 -3.74 0.48
CA LEU A 91 -7.73 -2.81 1.27
C LEU A 91 -6.23 -3.00 1.00
N GLY A 92 -5.80 -4.25 0.81
CA GLY A 92 -4.42 -4.62 0.48
C GLY A 92 -4.32 -5.39 -0.83
N ILE A 93 -3.08 -5.63 -1.28
CA ILE A 93 -2.77 -6.44 -2.44
C ILE A 93 -1.95 -7.65 -1.99
N LEU A 94 -2.42 -8.86 -2.30
CA LEU A 94 -1.66 -10.09 -2.14
C LEU A 94 -1.09 -10.52 -3.51
N LEU A 95 0.23 -10.45 -3.64
CA LEU A 95 0.96 -10.76 -4.85
C LEU A 95 1.63 -12.14 -4.75
N ARG A 96 1.30 -13.05 -5.68
CA ARG A 96 2.00 -14.33 -5.82
C ARG A 96 3.25 -14.18 -6.67
N THR A 97 4.40 -14.57 -6.12
CA THR A 97 5.71 -14.51 -6.79
C THR A 97 6.39 -15.87 -6.92
N ASP A 98 5.85 -16.92 -6.30
CA ASP A 98 6.29 -18.30 -6.49
C ASP A 98 5.13 -19.17 -7.01
N TYR A 99 5.43 -19.94 -8.05
CA TYR A 99 4.47 -20.80 -8.77
C TYR A 99 4.92 -22.27 -8.77
N SER A 100 5.81 -22.65 -7.84
CA SER A 100 6.41 -23.99 -7.82
C SER A 100 5.51 -25.06 -7.18
N ASP A 101 4.54 -24.64 -6.36
CA ASP A 101 3.62 -25.52 -5.64
C ASP A 101 2.19 -24.96 -5.69
N GLU A 102 1.35 -25.54 -6.55
CA GLU A 102 -0.08 -25.15 -6.64
C GLU A 102 -0.91 -25.72 -5.49
N GLY A 103 -0.47 -26.81 -4.86
CA GLY A 103 -1.16 -27.40 -3.70
C GLY A 103 -1.04 -26.48 -2.50
N ALA A 104 0.19 -26.07 -2.17
CA ALA A 104 0.44 -25.13 -1.07
C ALA A 104 -0.22 -23.76 -1.28
N TRP A 105 -0.33 -23.30 -2.54
CA TRP A 105 -1.07 -22.10 -2.90
C TRP A 105 -2.58 -22.24 -2.68
N THR A 106 -3.16 -23.38 -3.08
CA THR A 106 -4.59 -23.67 -2.89
C THR A 106 -4.93 -23.74 -1.40
N ASP A 107 -4.10 -24.43 -0.60
CA ASP A 107 -4.27 -24.51 0.85
C ASP A 107 -4.15 -23.15 1.53
N PHE A 108 -3.25 -22.30 1.02
CA PHE A 108 -3.10 -20.93 1.50
C PHE A 108 -4.36 -20.11 1.22
N CYS A 109 -4.90 -20.17 0.00
CA CYS A 109 -6.12 -19.45 -0.37
C CYS A 109 -7.32 -19.91 0.47
N ALA A 110 -7.48 -21.23 0.68
CA ALA A 110 -8.56 -21.75 1.51
C ALA A 110 -8.52 -21.21 2.95
N LYS A 111 -7.31 -21.09 3.54
CA LYS A 111 -7.14 -20.49 4.88
C LYS A 111 -7.35 -18.98 4.88
N LEU A 112 -7.00 -18.30 3.79
CA LEU A 112 -7.27 -16.88 3.64
C LEU A 112 -8.77 -16.61 3.60
N ASP A 113 -9.52 -17.40 2.82
CA ASP A 113 -10.97 -17.31 2.73
C ASP A 113 -11.65 -17.66 4.07
N GLU A 114 -11.11 -18.63 4.81
CA GLU A 114 -11.55 -18.93 6.18
C GLU A 114 -11.32 -17.74 7.12
N ALA A 115 -10.12 -17.17 7.12
CA ALA A 115 -9.80 -16.01 7.96
C ALA A 115 -10.66 -14.78 7.61
N GLN A 116 -10.94 -14.55 6.33
CA GLN A 116 -11.83 -13.48 5.89
C GLN A 116 -13.27 -13.71 6.36
N ARG A 117 -13.80 -14.94 6.25
CA ARG A 117 -15.15 -15.27 6.76
C ARG A 117 -15.26 -15.13 8.27
N GLN A 118 -14.24 -15.54 9.02
CA GLN A 118 -14.19 -15.36 10.48
C GLN A 118 -14.26 -13.86 10.83
N LEU A 119 -13.42 -13.05 10.18
CA LEU A 119 -13.40 -11.61 10.40
C LEU A 119 -14.76 -10.95 10.11
N LEU A 120 -15.42 -11.33 9.01
CA LEU A 120 -16.75 -10.82 8.67
C LEU A 120 -17.83 -11.26 9.67
N SER A 121 -17.73 -12.50 10.18
CA SER A 121 -18.65 -13.01 11.20
C SER A 121 -18.53 -12.25 12.52
N ASP A 122 -17.31 -11.87 12.92
CA ASP A 122 -17.08 -11.12 14.16
C ASP A 122 -17.72 -9.73 14.08
N PHE A 123 -17.63 -9.06 12.92
CA PHE A 123 -18.30 -7.76 12.70
C PHE A 123 -19.83 -7.87 12.58
N GLY A 124 -20.35 -8.98 12.03
CA GLY A 124 -21.81 -9.20 11.90
C GLY A 124 -22.50 -9.57 13.23
N ALA A 125 -21.79 -10.25 14.13
CA ALA A 125 -22.32 -10.65 15.42
C ALA A 125 -22.46 -9.46 16.39
N GLU A 126 -21.54 -8.51 16.37
CA GLU A 126 -21.58 -7.32 17.27
C GLU A 126 -22.74 -6.37 16.95
N ASN A 127 -23.25 -6.35 15.71
CA ASN A 127 -24.42 -5.55 15.32
C ASN A 127 -25.77 -6.24 15.57
N SER A 128 -25.77 -7.52 15.98
CA SER A 128 -27.01 -8.32 16.12
C SER A 128 -27.44 -8.55 17.58
N GLU A 129 -26.66 -8.09 18.57
CA GLU A 129 -26.96 -8.31 20.00
C GLU A 129 -27.72 -7.15 20.70
N GLU A 130 -28.22 -6.14 19.98
CA GLU A 130 -29.07 -5.07 20.56
C GLU A 130 -30.57 -5.17 20.23
N ALA A 131 -31.05 -6.32 19.75
CA ALA A 131 -32.48 -6.53 19.48
C ALA A 131 -33.03 -7.80 20.16
N GLY A 132 -33.12 -7.79 21.50
CA GLY A 132 -33.95 -8.80 22.15
C GLY A 132 -33.80 -8.98 23.66
N ALA A 133 -34.44 -8.11 24.45
CA ALA A 133 -35.04 -8.53 25.73
C ALA A 133 -35.95 -7.44 26.33
N ASN A 134 -37.21 -7.36 25.88
CA ASN A 134 -38.30 -7.08 26.81
C ASN A 134 -39.68 -7.51 26.28
N GLU A 135 -40.07 -8.75 26.57
CA GLU A 135 -41.47 -9.15 26.53
C GLU A 135 -42.11 -8.95 27.92
N ARG A 136 -43.16 -8.13 28.01
CA ARG A 136 -44.53 -8.53 28.43
C ARG A 136 -45.50 -7.33 28.58
N SER A 137 -46.60 -7.45 27.83
CA SER A 137 -47.82 -6.66 27.58
C SER A 137 -48.69 -6.32 28.83
N PRO A 138 -49.89 -5.65 28.77
CA PRO A 138 -50.74 -5.37 27.58
C PRO A 138 -51.59 -4.05 27.53
N GLN A 139 -52.24 -3.88 26.35
CA GLN A 139 -53.49 -3.17 26.02
C GLN A 139 -53.51 -1.63 25.90
N THR A 140 -53.84 -1.11 24.70
CA THR A 140 -55.17 -0.52 24.40
C THR A 140 -55.35 -0.15 22.91
N ASP A 141 -56.58 -0.34 22.44
CA ASP A 141 -57.23 0.00 21.16
C ASP A 141 -56.73 1.26 20.42
N GLY A 142 -56.65 1.16 19.09
CA GLY A 142 -56.44 2.31 18.20
C GLY A 142 -56.36 1.93 16.71
N ASP A 143 -57.52 1.86 16.09
CA ASP A 143 -57.84 1.68 14.66
C ASP A 143 -57.10 2.67 13.72
N VAL A 144 -56.22 2.19 12.81
CA VAL A 144 -55.77 2.94 11.62
C VAL A 144 -55.39 2.01 10.45
N GLU A 145 -56.04 2.30 9.31
CA GLU A 145 -55.86 1.91 7.90
C GLU A 145 -54.62 1.11 7.46
N MET A 146 -54.88 0.06 6.68
CA MET A 146 -53.90 -0.68 5.90
C MET A 146 -53.47 0.11 4.66
N LEU A 147 -52.19 0.44 4.57
CA LEU A 147 -51.50 0.66 3.30
C LEU A 147 -50.50 -0.49 3.12
N GLU A 148 -50.83 -1.36 2.17
CA GLU A 148 -49.89 -2.31 1.57
C GLU A 148 -48.83 -1.48 0.82
N GLU A 149 -47.70 -1.24 1.47
CA GLU A 149 -46.46 -0.97 0.75
C GLU A 149 -45.71 -2.30 0.67
N GLU A 150 -45.68 -2.85 -0.54
CA GLU A 150 -44.74 -3.90 -0.93
C GLU A 150 -43.33 -3.33 -0.64
N GLU A 151 -42.75 -3.73 0.49
CA GLU A 151 -41.31 -3.65 0.71
C GLU A 151 -40.68 -4.56 -0.35
N GLU A 152 -40.31 -3.95 -1.48
CA GLU A 152 -39.26 -4.50 -2.34
C GLU A 152 -38.03 -4.65 -1.45
N GLU A 153 -37.82 -5.87 -0.94
CA GLU A 153 -36.53 -6.36 -0.51
C GLU A 153 -35.59 -6.19 -1.72
N ASP A 154 -34.98 -5.01 -1.83
CA ASP A 154 -33.75 -4.80 -2.59
C ASP A 154 -32.72 -5.69 -1.89
N ASP A 155 -32.70 -6.95 -2.31
CA ASP A 155 -31.65 -7.94 -2.11
C ASP A 155 -30.44 -7.45 -2.92
N ASP A 156 -29.94 -6.26 -2.57
CA ASP A 156 -28.59 -5.84 -2.85
C ASP A 156 -27.74 -6.83 -2.06
N ASP A 157 -27.40 -7.92 -2.76
CA ASP A 157 -26.35 -8.87 -2.46
C ASP A 157 -25.03 -8.06 -2.38
N ASP A 158 -24.90 -7.26 -1.31
CA ASP A 158 -23.76 -6.42 -0.95
C ASP A 158 -22.64 -7.39 -0.55
N GLU A 159 -22.10 -8.07 -1.56
CA GLU A 159 -21.01 -9.03 -1.41
C GLU A 159 -19.86 -8.26 -0.77
N ALA A 160 -19.61 -8.58 0.51
CA ALA A 160 -18.70 -7.81 1.35
C ALA A 160 -17.35 -7.62 0.64
N SER A 161 -16.93 -6.36 0.51
CA SER A 161 -15.71 -6.03 -0.21
C SER A 161 -14.52 -6.85 0.32
N PRO A 162 -13.75 -7.53 -0.54
CA PRO A 162 -12.69 -8.42 -0.10
C PRO A 162 -11.60 -7.63 0.64
N VAL A 163 -10.92 -8.26 1.61
CA VAL A 163 -9.82 -7.58 2.33
C VAL A 163 -8.60 -7.41 1.41
N PHE A 164 -8.39 -8.35 0.49
CA PHE A 164 -7.25 -8.37 -0.42
C PHE A 164 -7.67 -8.48 -1.90
N ALA A 165 -7.03 -7.68 -2.74
CA ALA A 165 -6.88 -7.98 -4.16
C ALA A 165 -5.82 -9.07 -4.35
N ILE A 166 -6.17 -10.21 -4.95
CA ILE A 166 -5.20 -11.30 -5.20
C ILE A 166 -4.66 -11.21 -6.62
N ILE A 167 -3.35 -10.98 -6.77
CA ILE A 167 -2.65 -11.01 -8.05
C ILE A 167 -2.00 -12.38 -8.24
N ASN A 168 -2.63 -13.21 -9.06
CA ASN A 168 -2.15 -14.51 -9.51
C ASN A 168 -2.37 -14.65 -11.03
N PRO A 169 -1.41 -14.23 -11.87
CA PRO A 169 -1.60 -14.24 -13.32
C PRO A 169 -1.83 -15.66 -13.86
N PRO A 170 -2.81 -15.85 -14.76
CA PRO A 170 -3.13 -17.17 -15.30
C PRO A 170 -2.10 -17.64 -16.33
N SER A 171 -1.48 -16.70 -17.08
CA SER A 171 -0.59 -17.04 -18.19
C SER A 171 0.88 -17.20 -17.74
N PRO A 172 1.63 -18.20 -18.26
CA PRO A 172 3.05 -18.36 -17.94
C PRO A 172 3.89 -17.11 -18.23
N ALA A 173 3.62 -16.40 -19.34
CA ALA A 173 4.35 -15.20 -19.72
C ALA A 173 4.14 -14.06 -18.70
N SER A 174 2.92 -13.88 -18.19
CA SER A 174 2.64 -12.90 -17.14
C SER A 174 3.24 -13.31 -15.80
N ARG A 175 3.26 -14.62 -15.49
CA ARG A 175 3.91 -15.15 -14.27
C ARG A 175 5.42 -14.90 -14.28
N GLU A 176 6.06 -15.03 -15.44
CA GLU A 176 7.51 -14.81 -15.57
C GLU A 176 7.93 -13.42 -15.08
N ILE A 177 7.13 -12.39 -15.38
CA ILE A 177 7.37 -11.00 -14.96
C ILE A 177 7.35 -10.87 -13.43
N LEU A 178 6.47 -11.61 -12.75
CA LEU A 178 6.26 -11.54 -11.29
C LEU A 178 7.03 -12.61 -10.52
N THR A 179 7.68 -13.55 -11.20
CA THR A 179 8.36 -14.67 -10.56
C THR A 179 9.60 -14.17 -9.83
N SER A 180 9.66 -14.47 -8.53
CA SER A 180 10.81 -14.15 -7.66
C SER A 180 11.22 -12.67 -7.65
N ILE A 181 10.32 -11.73 -7.96
CA ILE A 181 10.63 -10.29 -7.87
C ILE A 181 10.94 -9.89 -6.42
N SER A 182 11.71 -8.82 -6.24
CA SER A 182 11.99 -8.27 -4.91
C SER A 182 10.80 -7.47 -4.38
N ASN A 183 10.82 -7.16 -3.09
CA ASN A 183 9.90 -6.21 -2.46
C ASN A 183 9.94 -4.85 -3.16
N LEU A 184 11.14 -4.35 -3.49
CA LEU A 184 11.29 -3.06 -4.15
C LEU A 184 10.67 -3.07 -5.55
N THR A 185 10.91 -4.13 -6.33
CA THR A 185 10.26 -4.30 -7.65
C THR A 185 8.73 -4.34 -7.50
N ALA A 186 8.21 -5.06 -6.51
CA ALA A 186 6.76 -5.13 -6.27
C ALA A 186 6.16 -3.73 -5.98
N LEU A 187 6.81 -2.96 -5.10
CA LEU A 187 6.39 -1.57 -4.83
C LEU A 187 6.47 -0.68 -6.07
N ARG A 188 7.51 -0.81 -6.89
CA ARG A 188 7.67 -0.04 -8.14
C ARG A 188 6.59 -0.35 -9.18
N LEU A 189 6.06 -1.57 -9.16
CA LEU A 189 4.98 -2.00 -10.06
C LEU A 189 3.61 -1.54 -9.58
N LEU A 190 3.34 -1.62 -8.27
CA LEU A 190 1.99 -1.49 -7.72
C LEU A 190 1.74 -0.17 -6.98
N ASN A 191 2.79 0.58 -6.62
CA ASN A 191 2.70 1.79 -5.83
C ASN A 191 3.33 2.98 -6.54
N ASP A 192 2.85 4.16 -6.19
CA ASP A 192 3.43 5.41 -6.64
C ASP A 192 4.65 5.75 -5.81
N VAL A 193 5.81 5.88 -6.46
CA VAL A 193 7.03 6.38 -5.82
C VAL A 193 6.86 7.84 -5.41
N ASP A 194 7.48 8.19 -4.29
CA ASP A 194 7.63 9.55 -3.80
C ASP A 194 8.95 9.73 -3.02
N ILE A 195 9.27 10.97 -2.68
CA ILE A 195 10.52 11.34 -2.00
C ILE A 195 10.17 12.20 -0.79
N ARG A 196 10.65 11.77 0.38
CA ARG A 196 10.50 12.51 1.64
C ARG A 196 11.84 12.73 2.33
N ALA A 197 11.85 13.63 3.31
CA ALA A 197 12.96 13.72 4.24
C ALA A 197 13.14 12.38 4.97
N ALA A 198 14.38 11.91 5.06
CA ALA A 198 14.70 10.70 5.81
C ALA A 198 14.38 10.92 7.31
N PRO A 199 14.02 9.86 8.06
CA PRO A 199 13.80 9.97 9.49
C PRO A 199 14.97 10.61 10.22
N VAL A 200 14.66 11.39 11.27
CA VAL A 200 15.69 12.08 12.05
C VAL A 200 16.61 11.06 12.69
N ARG A 201 17.92 11.25 12.49
CA ARG A 201 18.95 10.40 13.04
C ARG A 201 19.05 10.58 14.57
N PRO A 202 18.91 9.51 15.39
CA PRO A 202 19.12 9.59 16.83
C PRO A 202 20.55 10.02 17.16
N GLN A 203 20.71 10.80 18.25
CA GLN A 203 22.01 11.30 18.67
C GLN A 203 23.00 10.14 18.91
N GLY A 204 24.24 10.31 18.44
CA GLY A 204 25.29 9.30 18.60
C GLY A 204 25.27 8.15 17.58
N THR A 205 24.24 8.04 16.74
CA THR A 205 24.21 7.03 15.67
C THR A 205 25.03 7.48 14.46
N LYS A 206 25.73 6.53 13.82
CA LYS A 206 26.54 6.81 12.62
C LYS A 206 25.64 6.80 11.37
N PRO A 207 25.95 7.63 10.35
CA PRO A 207 25.29 7.51 9.05
C PRO A 207 25.49 6.11 8.47
N MET A 208 24.46 5.60 7.79
CA MET A 208 24.60 4.39 6.98
C MET A 208 25.69 4.59 5.91
N LYS A 209 26.54 3.57 5.73
CA LYS A 209 27.60 3.56 4.71
C LYS A 209 27.59 2.21 3.97
N PRO A 210 27.50 2.19 2.63
CA PRO A 210 27.29 3.36 1.76
C PRO A 210 25.89 3.98 1.95
N PRO A 211 25.71 5.28 1.63
CA PRO A 211 24.39 5.90 1.64
C PRO A 211 23.47 5.19 0.64
N ASN A 212 22.18 5.07 0.97
CA ASN A 212 21.21 4.38 0.12
C ASN A 212 19.87 5.09 0.18
N ARG A 213 19.23 5.29 -0.99
CA ARG A 213 17.96 6.01 -1.12
C ARG A 213 16.80 5.38 -0.36
N LEU A 214 16.83 4.08 -0.07
CA LEU A 214 15.78 3.43 0.71
C LEU A 214 15.87 3.73 2.22
N VAL A 215 17.01 4.23 2.71
CA VAL A 215 17.25 4.48 4.14
C VAL A 215 17.52 5.97 4.38
N ASP A 216 18.63 6.46 3.85
CA ASP A 216 19.12 7.83 3.99
C ASP A 216 20.17 8.06 2.90
N HIS A 217 19.82 8.89 1.93
CA HIS A 217 20.78 9.42 0.96
C HIS A 217 20.72 10.95 0.96
N SER A 218 21.69 11.56 1.64
CA SER A 218 21.77 13.02 1.79
C SER A 218 20.56 13.62 2.52
N GLY A 219 19.99 12.89 3.50
CA GLY A 219 18.82 13.34 4.27
C GLY A 219 17.49 13.09 3.57
N TRP A 220 17.48 12.34 2.47
CA TRP A 220 16.28 12.00 1.70
C TRP A 220 16.06 10.49 1.65
N GLN A 221 14.80 10.08 1.54
CA GLN A 221 14.37 8.70 1.45
C GLN A 221 13.34 8.53 0.31
N GLU A 222 13.53 7.50 -0.51
CA GLU A 222 12.55 6.99 -1.47
C GLU A 222 11.47 6.22 -0.71
N ILE A 223 10.21 6.58 -0.94
CA ILE A 223 9.04 5.95 -0.33
C ILE A 223 8.00 5.62 -1.41
N TYR A 224 6.99 4.87 -1.01
CA TYR A 224 5.90 4.46 -1.88
C TYR A 224 4.55 4.80 -1.25
N THR A 225 3.56 5.05 -2.10
CA THR A 225 2.19 5.39 -1.70
C THR A 225 1.18 4.54 -2.49
N GLY A 226 0.05 4.23 -1.88
CA GLY A 226 -0.98 3.33 -2.43
C GLY A 226 -1.29 2.18 -1.48
N LYS A 227 -1.92 1.12 -1.98
CA LYS A 227 -2.31 -0.03 -1.15
C LYS A 227 -1.11 -0.79 -0.60
N THR A 228 -1.31 -1.41 0.56
CA THR A 228 -0.32 -2.26 1.20
C THR A 228 -0.06 -3.51 0.38
N VAL A 229 1.21 -3.85 0.15
CA VAL A 229 1.62 -5.02 -0.64
C VAL A 229 2.07 -6.16 0.27
N TRP A 230 1.50 -7.33 0.01
CA TRP A 230 1.81 -8.60 0.66
C TRP A 230 2.34 -9.58 -0.38
N ILE A 231 3.42 -10.28 -0.09
CA ILE A 231 4.06 -11.17 -1.06
C ILE A 231 3.98 -12.62 -0.57
N TYR A 232 3.38 -13.46 -1.41
CA TYR A 232 3.51 -14.91 -1.34
C TYR A 232 4.74 -15.33 -2.16
N ASP A 233 5.72 -15.92 -1.50
CA ASP A 233 7.01 -16.34 -2.07
C ASP A 233 7.25 -17.84 -1.88
N LYS A 234 8.43 -18.31 -2.29
CA LYS A 234 8.80 -19.73 -2.18
C LYS A 234 8.71 -20.29 -0.76
N LYS A 235 8.99 -19.47 0.26
CA LYS A 235 8.93 -19.90 1.65
C LYS A 235 7.49 -19.93 2.17
N SER A 236 6.58 -19.14 1.58
CA SER A 236 5.15 -19.21 1.86
C SER A 236 4.54 -20.59 1.61
N ASN A 237 5.10 -21.36 0.66
CA ASN A 237 4.68 -22.74 0.41
C ASN A 237 4.83 -23.63 1.65
N THR A 238 5.83 -23.37 2.51
CA THR A 238 6.13 -24.25 3.66
C THR A 238 5.57 -23.73 4.98
N ASP A 239 5.62 -22.42 5.21
CA ASP A 239 5.21 -21.84 6.49
C ASP A 239 3.87 -21.09 6.45
N GLN A 240 3.22 -21.04 5.29
CA GLN A 240 1.89 -20.44 5.11
C GLN A 240 1.87 -18.98 5.63
N CYS A 241 3.01 -18.30 5.49
CA CYS A 241 3.18 -16.90 5.81
C CYS A 241 3.41 -16.07 4.55
N VAL A 242 2.99 -14.82 4.57
CA VAL A 242 3.28 -13.83 3.52
C VAL A 242 4.14 -12.70 4.08
N ARG A 243 4.91 -12.06 3.22
CA ARG A 243 5.72 -10.89 3.56
C ARG A 243 4.91 -9.62 3.41
N LEU A 244 4.67 -8.90 4.50
CA LEU A 244 4.23 -7.51 4.46
C LEU A 244 5.41 -6.63 4.07
N VAL A 245 5.24 -5.79 3.05
CA VAL A 245 6.29 -4.89 2.55
C VAL A 245 6.09 -3.47 3.08
N SER A 246 7.14 -2.88 3.66
CA SER A 246 7.13 -1.50 4.13
C SER A 246 7.18 -0.52 2.95
N GLN A 247 6.22 0.40 2.90
CA GLN A 247 6.19 1.45 1.88
C GLN A 247 7.06 2.66 2.26
N LYS A 248 7.34 2.81 3.56
CA LYS A 248 8.16 3.88 4.13
C LYS A 248 8.78 3.37 5.43
N ALA A 249 9.90 3.97 5.83
CA ALA A 249 10.60 3.62 7.06
C ALA A 249 10.53 4.76 8.08
N ASP A 250 9.75 4.63 9.15
CA ASP A 250 9.48 5.75 10.08
C ASP A 250 10.56 5.97 11.15
N MET A 251 11.53 5.05 11.25
CA MET A 251 12.66 5.15 12.17
C MET A 251 13.97 5.14 11.41
N TYR A 252 14.96 5.92 11.89
CA TYR A 252 16.28 5.92 11.28
C TYR A 252 16.92 4.53 11.33
N GLY A 253 17.41 4.06 10.19
CA GLY A 253 18.05 2.76 10.07
C GLY A 253 17.14 1.63 9.57
N THR A 254 15.82 1.83 9.49
CA THR A 254 14.96 0.96 8.68
C THR A 254 14.97 1.41 7.21
N ALA A 255 14.70 0.49 6.29
CA ALA A 255 14.63 0.77 4.87
C ALA A 255 13.18 0.70 4.37
N THR A 256 12.86 1.53 3.39
CA THR A 256 11.74 1.27 2.49
C THR A 256 11.95 -0.10 1.82
N ALA A 257 10.87 -0.84 1.61
CA ALA A 257 10.87 -2.23 1.13
C ALA A 257 11.44 -3.27 2.12
N ASP A 258 11.75 -2.90 3.38
CA ASP A 258 11.92 -3.89 4.44
C ASP A 258 10.62 -4.71 4.58
N SER A 259 10.72 -5.98 5.00
CA SER A 259 9.53 -6.83 5.13
C SER A 259 9.55 -7.71 6.36
N TRP A 260 8.35 -7.99 6.86
CA TRP A 260 8.06 -8.87 7.99
C TRP A 260 7.06 -9.94 7.57
N ARG A 261 7.12 -11.13 8.18
CA ARG A 261 6.30 -12.29 7.78
C ARG A 261 5.17 -12.52 8.77
N ALA A 262 3.95 -12.63 8.25
CA ALA A 262 2.75 -12.92 9.02
C ALA A 262 2.06 -14.18 8.48
N ARG A 263 1.46 -14.95 9.39
CA ARG A 263 0.69 -16.16 9.03
C ARG A 263 -0.63 -15.78 8.39
N VAL A 264 -1.05 -16.55 7.37
CA VAL A 264 -2.30 -16.36 6.63
C VAL A 264 -3.53 -16.18 7.53
N SER A 265 -3.59 -16.88 8.66
CA SER A 265 -4.72 -16.81 9.59
C SER A 265 -4.90 -15.45 10.28
N HIS A 266 -3.93 -14.53 10.20
CA HIS A 266 -4.00 -13.21 10.85
C HIS A 266 -3.93 -12.04 9.85
N ILE A 267 -3.66 -12.29 8.57
CA ILE A 267 -3.36 -11.19 7.65
C ILE A 267 -4.58 -10.33 7.34
N CYS A 268 -5.80 -10.89 7.40
CA CYS A 268 -7.03 -10.11 7.20
C CYS A 268 -7.22 -9.06 8.30
N GLU A 269 -7.12 -9.48 9.57
CA GLU A 269 -7.20 -8.57 10.72
C GLU A 269 -6.08 -7.51 10.66
N LEU A 270 -4.85 -7.92 10.38
CA LEU A 270 -3.72 -7.00 10.24
C LEU A 270 -3.96 -5.98 9.12
N GLN A 271 -4.48 -6.40 7.97
CA GLN A 271 -4.74 -5.49 6.85
C GLN A 271 -5.84 -4.48 7.17
N VAL A 272 -6.92 -4.89 7.85
CA VAL A 272 -7.98 -3.97 8.30
C VAL A 272 -7.41 -2.95 9.30
N ASN A 273 -6.63 -3.41 10.29
CA ASN A 273 -6.02 -2.53 11.29
C ASN A 273 -4.98 -1.56 10.69
N LEU A 274 -4.24 -1.99 9.67
CA LEU A 274 -3.32 -1.12 8.93
C LEU A 274 -4.07 -0.09 8.10
N ALA A 275 -5.17 -0.49 7.42
CA ALA A 275 -5.96 0.39 6.58
C ALA A 275 -6.75 1.44 7.38
N SER A 276 -7.26 1.07 8.57
CA SER A 276 -7.96 2.00 9.47
C SER A 276 -7.01 2.95 10.21
N GLY A 277 -5.70 2.68 10.17
CA GLY A 277 -4.70 3.42 10.96
C GLY A 277 -4.73 3.10 12.45
N ALA A 278 -5.53 2.11 12.89
CA ALA A 278 -5.54 1.63 14.27
C ALA A 278 -4.19 1.01 14.68
N MET A 279 -3.46 0.47 13.70
CA MET A 279 -2.13 -0.10 13.89
C MET A 279 -1.15 0.46 12.86
N ALA A 280 0.08 0.71 13.32
CA ALA A 280 1.23 0.90 12.45
C ALA A 280 2.29 -0.15 12.82
N ILE A 281 2.79 -0.88 11.83
CA ILE A 281 3.89 -1.82 12.05
C ILE A 281 5.19 -1.03 11.98
N ASP A 282 5.81 -0.83 13.15
CA ASP A 282 7.20 -0.41 13.20
C ASP A 282 8.11 -1.60 12.89
N PHE A 283 9.13 -1.37 12.06
CA PHE A 283 10.14 -2.39 11.75
C PHE A 283 11.30 -2.37 12.76
N GLY A 284 11.04 -1.81 13.96
CA GLY A 284 11.72 -2.04 15.25
C GLY A 284 13.23 -1.90 15.40
N GLY A 285 14.02 -1.69 14.34
CA GLY A 285 15.49 -1.49 14.39
C GLY A 285 16.31 -2.69 14.89
N LEU A 286 15.68 -3.68 15.53
CA LEU A 286 16.27 -4.90 16.09
C LEU A 286 15.62 -6.13 15.42
N ASP A 287 16.31 -6.71 14.43
CA ASP A 287 16.20 -8.10 13.94
C ASP A 287 14.85 -8.66 13.46
N ARG A 288 13.87 -7.83 13.07
CA ARG A 288 12.54 -8.34 12.64
C ARG A 288 12.24 -8.27 11.14
N TRP A 289 13.13 -7.68 10.35
CA TRP A 289 13.00 -7.65 8.89
C TRP A 289 13.87 -8.72 8.22
N ASP A 290 13.42 -9.22 7.07
CA ASP A 290 14.18 -10.22 6.30
C ASP A 290 15.49 -9.62 5.78
N TYR A 291 16.61 -10.02 6.39
CA TYR A 291 17.93 -9.48 6.06
C TYR A 291 18.35 -9.77 4.62
N THR A 292 18.04 -10.97 4.12
CA THR A 292 18.42 -11.36 2.76
C THR A 292 17.70 -10.48 1.76
N GLU A 293 16.42 -10.25 1.98
CA GLU A 293 15.64 -9.39 1.11
C GLU A 293 16.04 -7.92 1.21
N ARG A 294 16.37 -7.43 2.41
CA ARG A 294 16.86 -6.06 2.55
C ARG A 294 18.13 -5.83 1.74
N VAL A 295 19.11 -6.73 1.82
CA VAL A 295 20.35 -6.62 1.03
C VAL A 295 20.01 -6.56 -0.46
N ARG A 296 19.13 -7.46 -0.93
CA ARG A 296 18.65 -7.48 -2.30
C ARG A 296 18.00 -6.15 -2.72
N ASN A 297 17.11 -5.59 -1.90
CA ASN A 297 16.45 -4.30 -2.18
C ASN A 297 17.45 -3.15 -2.23
N LEU A 298 18.42 -3.11 -1.31
CA LEU A 298 19.45 -2.07 -1.28
C LEU A 298 20.34 -2.12 -2.52
N GLU A 299 20.70 -3.32 -2.99
CA GLU A 299 21.47 -3.52 -4.22
C GLU A 299 20.67 -3.13 -5.47
N GLU A 300 19.41 -3.54 -5.54
CA GLU A 300 18.50 -3.19 -6.64
C GLU A 300 18.24 -1.69 -6.72
N ALA A 301 18.14 -1.02 -5.58
CA ALA A 301 17.99 0.44 -5.52
C ALA A 301 19.18 1.19 -6.12
N LEU A 302 20.36 0.57 -6.25
CA LEU A 302 21.52 1.19 -6.90
C LEU A 302 21.56 0.96 -8.41
N GLN A 303 20.68 0.11 -8.94
CA GLN A 303 20.59 -0.16 -10.37
C GLN A 303 19.67 0.85 -11.07
N PRO A 304 19.95 1.19 -12.34
CA PRO A 304 19.00 1.93 -13.17
C PRO A 304 17.68 1.17 -13.32
N ILE A 305 16.56 1.91 -13.38
CA ILE A 305 15.24 1.33 -13.64
C ILE A 305 15.25 0.62 -15.00
N ARG A 306 14.85 -0.66 -14.98
CA ARG A 306 14.70 -1.52 -16.17
C ARG A 306 13.26 -1.57 -16.64
#